data_AF-A0A3B7D6D9-F1
#
_entry.id   AF-A0A3B7D6D9-F1
#
_cell.length_a   1.000
_cell.length_b   1.000
_cell.length_c   1.000
_cell.angle_alpha   90.00
_cell.angle_beta   90.00
_cell.angle_gamma   90.00
#
_symmetry.space_group_name_H-M   'P 1'
#
loop_
_entity.id
_entity.type
_entity.pdbx_description
1 polymer ?
#
loop_
_entity_poly.entity_id
_entity_poly.type
_entity_poly.pdbx_seq_one_letter_code
_entity_poly.pdbx_strand_id
1 'polypeptide(L)'
;MSEATGHIELERRVNSITVGVRHRTDPERDLAPLMRSIDRLGLLQPVTITPDGVLICGHRRLKAVKELGWPTLRVWVRTGISDPLTKLLAEQDENTLHRPLSPLDAAKLYRELKDLLTEDALRRQRATRFGAVDGEEGDGGADSAPPHGAPGKSRNQAAQLISNSASHTRLEQICTIEAIAADGAVPADVRKIAEEELERIREGGAVDPSFQRVRAALKVAEEHEPDDDTAEELEELAAKALAQARADRASRIAANRRKREAAAEAARRSVHSFVLMWEDLEGWAGRYDPVEVGQELTDAQWSAFEQTFTASVEFVDAARAAREHRPCDAMASA
;
A
#
# COMPACT_ATOMS: atom_id res chain seq x y z
N MET A 1 35.65 5.04 16.13
CA MET A 1 34.30 4.44 16.04
C MET A 1 33.28 5.45 16.57
N SER A 2 32.88 6.44 15.76
CA SER A 2 31.76 7.36 16.07
C SER A 2 31.46 8.27 14.87
N GLU A 3 31.01 7.69 13.77
CA GLU A 3 30.33 8.44 12.70
C GLU A 3 28.94 7.83 12.52
N ALA A 4 27.93 8.42 13.14
CA ALA A 4 26.54 8.18 12.78
C ALA A 4 25.64 9.24 13.44
N THR A 5 24.85 9.91 12.61
CA THR A 5 23.76 10.85 12.92
C THR A 5 24.16 12.31 13.19
N GLY A 6 24.18 13.12 12.12
CA GLY A 6 24.39 14.59 12.14
C GLY A 6 23.27 15.37 12.83
N HIS A 7 23.14 15.20 14.15
CA HIS A 7 22.26 15.98 15.00
C HIS A 7 23.01 16.48 16.24
N ILE A 8 22.73 17.71 16.65
CA ILE A 8 23.31 18.34 17.84
C ILE A 8 22.19 18.49 18.85
N GLU A 9 22.36 17.93 20.05
CA GLU A 9 21.43 18.15 21.15
C GLU A 9 21.70 19.50 21.83
N LEU A 10 20.67 20.34 21.92
CA LEU A 10 20.73 21.67 22.50
C LEU A 10 19.47 21.96 23.32
N GLU A 11 19.57 22.86 24.29
CA GLU A 11 18.39 23.46 24.89
C GLU A 11 17.99 24.71 24.09
N ARG A 12 16.71 24.82 23.73
CA ARG A 12 16.16 25.99 23.05
C ARG A 12 14.96 26.54 23.79
N ARG A 13 14.77 27.86 23.65
CA ARG A 13 13.58 28.54 24.18
C ARG A 13 12.36 28.09 23.38
N VAL A 14 11.26 27.81 24.07
CA VAL A 14 10.00 27.40 23.41
C VAL A 14 9.54 28.46 22.40
N ASN A 15 9.71 29.74 22.73
CA ASN A 15 9.28 30.87 21.91
C ASN A 15 10.12 31.10 20.65
N SER A 16 11.32 30.52 20.55
CA SER A 16 12.16 30.65 19.34
C SER A 16 11.86 29.59 18.28
N ILE A 17 10.93 28.66 18.55
CA ILE A 17 10.62 27.55 17.63
C ILE A 17 9.40 27.93 16.79
N THR A 18 9.60 28.00 15.48
CA THR A 18 8.53 28.30 14.51
C THR A 18 7.95 27.00 13.97
N VAL A 19 6.62 26.91 13.99
CA VAL A 19 5.89 25.80 13.41
C VAL A 19 5.60 26.14 11.94
N GLY A 20 6.13 25.34 11.00
CA GLY A 20 5.82 25.51 9.57
C GLY A 20 4.39 25.11 9.21
N VAL A 21 4.05 25.17 7.92
CA VAL A 21 2.78 24.66 7.37
C VAL A 21 2.65 23.18 7.74
N ARG A 22 1.51 22.79 8.34
CA ARG A 22 1.22 21.42 8.78
C ARG A 22 -0.16 21.02 8.28
N HIS A 23 -0.27 19.77 7.83
CA HIS A 23 -1.48 19.24 7.20
C HIS A 23 -2.47 18.61 8.20
N ARG A 24 -2.09 18.49 9.49
CA ARG A 24 -2.98 17.98 10.54
C ARG A 24 -3.81 19.13 11.11
N THR A 25 -5.09 19.17 10.77
CA THR A 25 -6.05 20.18 11.26
C THR A 25 -6.40 19.99 12.74
N ASP A 26 -6.10 18.83 13.34
CA ASP A 26 -6.53 18.49 14.70
C ASP A 26 -5.38 18.05 15.66
N PRO A 27 -4.41 18.93 15.97
CA PRO A 27 -3.40 18.68 17.00
C PRO A 27 -3.88 19.01 18.43
N GLU A 28 -5.07 19.58 18.57
CA GLU A 28 -5.57 20.18 19.81
C GLU A 28 -6.39 19.21 20.67
N ARG A 29 -7.06 18.25 20.02
CA ARG A 29 -7.81 17.21 20.73
C ARG A 29 -6.84 16.23 21.41
N ASP A 30 -6.98 16.11 22.73
CA ASP A 30 -6.36 15.07 23.57
C ASP A 30 -4.87 15.28 23.90
N LEU A 31 -4.51 16.48 24.37
CA LEU A 31 -3.19 16.79 24.95
C LEU A 31 -3.08 16.43 26.44
N ALA A 32 -4.21 16.30 27.15
CA ALA A 32 -4.24 16.12 28.60
C ALA A 32 -3.43 14.88 29.10
N PRO A 33 -3.48 13.70 28.45
CA PRO A 33 -2.65 12.57 28.87
C PRO A 33 -1.15 12.81 28.67
N LEU A 34 -0.79 13.49 27.57
CA LEU A 34 0.59 13.82 27.25
C LEU A 34 1.16 14.86 28.22
N MET A 35 0.38 15.88 28.56
CA MET A 35 0.76 16.88 29.57
C MET A 35 1.00 16.22 30.93
N ARG A 36 0.13 15.31 31.38
CA ARG A 36 0.32 14.56 32.64
C ARG A 36 1.60 13.70 32.62
N SER A 37 1.93 13.10 31.48
CA SER A 37 3.15 12.32 31.32
C SER A 37 4.40 13.20 31.38
N ILE A 38 4.39 14.34 30.68
CA ILE A 38 5.49 15.30 30.65
C ILE A 38 5.70 15.94 32.02
N ASP A 39 4.62 16.26 32.75
CA ASP A 39 4.70 16.80 34.10
C ASP A 39 5.31 15.79 35.10
N ARG A 40 4.97 14.50 34.96
CA ARG A 40 5.46 13.45 35.87
C ARG A 40 6.86 12.94 35.56
N LEU A 41 7.20 12.77 34.28
CA LEU A 41 8.42 12.07 33.83
C LEU A 41 9.40 12.98 33.09
N GLY A 42 9.01 14.23 32.81
CA GLY A 42 9.75 15.13 31.95
C GLY A 42 9.59 14.80 30.45
N LEU A 43 10.28 15.58 29.61
CA LEU A 43 10.28 15.36 28.17
C LEU A 43 11.27 14.23 27.82
N LEU A 44 10.77 12.98 27.81
CA LEU A 44 11.57 11.78 27.53
C LEU A 44 12.15 11.76 26.11
N GLN A 45 11.40 12.28 25.13
CA GLN A 45 11.82 12.35 23.73
C GLN A 45 11.97 13.80 23.30
N PRO A 46 13.18 14.28 22.99
CA PRO A 46 13.41 15.64 22.54
C PRO A 46 12.72 15.91 21.19
N VAL A 47 12.41 17.17 20.90
CA VAL A 47 11.84 17.59 19.60
C VAL A 47 12.95 17.84 18.58
N THR A 48 12.70 17.65 17.29
CA THR A 48 13.71 17.89 16.25
C THR A 48 13.41 19.18 15.50
N ILE A 49 14.42 20.03 15.36
CA ILE A 49 14.33 21.33 14.67
C ILE A 49 15.42 21.47 13.61
N THR A 50 15.21 22.37 12.65
CA THR A 50 16.27 22.86 11.77
C THR A 50 17.17 23.86 12.50
N PRO A 51 18.38 24.18 11.96
CA PRO A 51 19.24 25.23 12.51
C PRO A 51 18.54 26.59 12.61
N ASP A 52 17.61 26.87 11.70
CA ASP A 52 16.79 28.10 11.65
C ASP A 52 15.64 28.12 12.67
N GLY A 53 15.49 27.08 13.49
CA GLY A 53 14.44 27.01 14.51
C GLY A 53 13.08 26.55 13.98
N VAL A 54 13.00 25.98 12.78
CA VAL A 54 11.76 25.42 12.25
C VAL A 54 11.55 24.02 12.81
N LEU A 55 10.38 23.78 13.40
CA LEU A 55 10.00 22.48 13.95
C LEU A 55 9.81 21.46 12.83
N ILE A 56 10.61 20.39 12.88
CA ILE A 56 10.49 19.23 12.00
C ILE A 56 9.49 18.26 12.65
N CYS A 57 9.87 17.62 13.76
CA CYS A 57 9.03 16.64 14.46
C CYS A 57 8.80 17.00 15.93
N GLY A 58 7.68 16.55 16.50
CA GLY A 58 7.36 16.71 17.91
C GLY A 58 6.35 17.81 18.22
N HIS A 59 5.42 18.15 17.30
CA HIS A 59 4.51 19.28 17.50
C HIS A 59 3.57 19.14 18.70
N ARG A 60 3.05 17.93 18.93
CA ARG A 60 2.21 17.66 20.11
C ARG A 60 2.99 17.87 21.41
N ARG A 61 4.26 17.47 21.43
CA ARG A 61 5.18 17.66 22.57
C ARG A 61 5.51 19.14 22.75
N LEU A 62 5.85 19.86 21.67
CA LEU A 62 6.09 21.31 21.73
C LEU A 62 4.87 22.05 22.27
N LYS A 63 3.65 21.71 21.79
CA LYS A 63 2.41 22.34 22.25
C LYS A 63 2.13 21.99 23.72
N ALA A 64 2.24 20.73 24.12
CA ALA A 64 2.09 20.33 25.52
C ALA A 64 3.07 21.07 26.45
N VAL A 65 4.33 21.22 26.05
CA VAL A 65 5.35 21.98 26.79
C VAL A 65 5.02 23.48 26.85
N LYS A 66 4.42 24.02 25.79
CA LYS A 66 3.96 25.41 25.72
C LYS A 66 2.77 25.67 26.64
N GLU A 67 1.80 24.75 26.69
CA GLU A 67 0.67 24.78 27.64
C GLU A 67 1.11 24.59 29.10
N LEU A 68 2.17 23.80 29.33
CA LEU A 68 2.78 23.63 30.66
C LEU A 68 3.68 24.81 31.08
N GLY A 69 3.90 25.79 30.20
CA GLY A 69 4.63 27.02 30.53
C GLY A 69 6.15 26.87 30.70
N TRP A 70 6.77 25.83 30.11
CA TRP A 70 8.22 25.66 30.25
C TRP A 70 8.99 26.73 29.46
N PRO A 71 10.08 27.30 30.00
CA PRO A 71 10.85 28.34 29.30
C PRO A 71 11.79 27.76 28.23
N THR A 72 12.32 26.55 28.46
CA THR A 72 13.26 25.85 27.59
C THR A 72 12.89 24.38 27.45
N LEU A 73 13.26 23.76 26.33
CA LEU A 73 13.19 22.32 26.16
C LEU A 73 14.41 21.77 25.42
N ARG A 74 14.66 20.48 25.61
CA ARG A 74 15.70 19.72 24.89
C ARG A 74 15.25 19.50 23.44
N VAL A 75 16.11 19.90 22.50
CA VAL A 75 15.89 19.78 21.07
C VAL A 75 17.07 19.12 20.38
N TRP A 76 16.80 18.42 19.30
CA TRP A 76 17.80 17.93 18.35
C TRP A 76 17.82 18.84 17.13
N VAL A 77 18.96 19.47 16.88
CA VAL A 77 19.19 20.30 15.68
C VAL A 77 19.84 19.44 14.62
N ARG A 78 19.16 19.21 13.51
CA ARG A 78 19.72 18.46 12.37
C ARG A 78 20.29 19.42 11.33
N THR A 79 21.59 19.33 11.10
CA THR A 79 22.30 20.12 10.06
C THR A 79 22.28 19.36 8.74
N GLY A 80 21.95 20.02 7.63
CA GLY A 80 21.91 19.40 6.29
C GLY A 80 20.52 18.97 5.78
N ILE A 81 19.45 19.36 6.47
CA ILE A 81 18.07 19.19 6.00
C ILE A 81 17.67 20.45 5.24
N SER A 82 18.12 20.59 3.99
CA SER A 82 17.78 21.73 3.13
C SER A 82 16.57 21.47 2.24
N ASP A 83 16.07 20.23 2.16
CA ASP A 83 15.06 19.85 1.16
C ASP A 83 13.65 19.74 1.78
N PRO A 84 12.62 20.38 1.19
CA PRO A 84 11.21 20.18 1.54
C PRO A 84 10.81 18.70 1.63
N LEU A 85 11.43 17.84 0.81
CA LEU A 85 11.22 16.39 0.81
C LEU A 85 11.69 15.70 2.09
N THR A 86 12.86 16.09 2.63
CA THR A 86 13.39 15.52 3.88
C THR A 86 12.60 15.99 5.09
N LYS A 87 12.08 17.22 5.04
CA LYS A 87 11.16 17.74 6.07
C LYS A 87 9.86 16.92 6.11
N LEU A 88 9.32 16.54 4.95
CA LEU A 88 8.11 15.72 4.82
C LEU A 88 8.34 14.25 5.22
N LEU A 89 9.50 13.68 4.89
CA LEU A 89 9.90 12.34 5.34
C LEU A 89 10.03 12.25 6.87
N ALA A 90 10.54 13.30 7.52
CA ALA A 90 10.65 13.34 8.96
C ALA A 90 9.29 13.53 9.68
N GLU A 91 8.28 14.10 9.00
CA GLU A 91 6.90 14.13 9.50
C GLU A 91 6.25 12.74 9.48
N GLN A 92 6.65 11.87 8.54
CA GLN A 92 6.14 10.51 8.39
C GLN A 92 6.62 9.56 9.50
N ASP A 93 7.87 9.71 9.95
CA ASP A 93 8.41 8.94 11.09
C ASP A 93 7.63 9.18 12.39
N GLU A 94 7.08 10.38 12.60
CA GLU A 94 6.23 10.69 13.75
C GLU A 94 4.84 10.01 13.65
N ASN A 95 4.34 9.76 12.44
CA ASN A 95 3.04 9.14 12.19
C ASN A 95 3.04 7.61 12.38
N THR A 96 4.19 6.96 12.17
CA THR A 96 4.28 5.50 12.26
C THR A 96 4.06 5.01 13.71
N LEU A 97 4.33 5.87 14.70
CA LEU A 97 4.25 5.46 16.10
C LEU A 97 2.91 5.77 16.80
N HIS A 98 2.14 6.83 16.48
CA HIS A 98 0.90 7.08 17.24
C HIS A 98 -0.25 7.77 16.46
N ARG A 99 -1.26 6.93 16.17
CA ARG A 99 -2.61 7.18 15.62
C ARG A 99 -2.68 7.22 14.07
N PRO A 100 -3.49 6.35 13.44
CA PRO A 100 -3.60 6.30 11.98
C PRO A 100 -4.12 7.63 11.43
N LEU A 101 -3.56 8.05 10.29
CA LEU A 101 -4.01 9.24 9.56
C LEU A 101 -5.49 9.12 9.17
N SER A 102 -6.20 10.25 9.19
CA SER A 102 -7.55 10.31 8.60
C SER A 102 -7.47 9.99 7.11
N PRO A 103 -8.48 9.31 6.52
CA PRO A 103 -8.52 9.02 5.09
C PRO A 103 -8.31 10.26 4.20
N LEU A 104 -8.85 11.42 4.61
CA LEU A 104 -8.74 12.68 3.87
C LEU A 104 -7.34 13.27 3.97
N ASP A 105 -6.76 13.28 5.16
CA ASP A 105 -5.39 13.79 5.37
C ASP A 105 -4.37 12.93 4.61
N ALA A 106 -4.58 11.62 4.59
CA ALA A 106 -3.77 10.70 3.79
C ALA A 106 -3.90 10.99 2.28
N ALA A 107 -5.08 11.36 1.79
CA ALA A 107 -5.30 11.71 0.38
C ALA A 107 -4.62 13.03 -0.01
N LYS A 108 -4.64 14.04 0.88
CA LYS A 108 -3.92 15.32 0.67
C LYS A 108 -2.42 15.12 0.59
N LEU A 109 -1.84 14.43 1.57
CA LEU A 109 -0.41 14.08 1.56
C LEU A 109 -0.05 13.27 0.32
N TYR A 110 -0.94 12.38 -0.11
CA TYR A 110 -0.73 11.56 -1.30
C TYR A 110 -0.62 12.40 -2.56
N ARG A 111 -1.45 13.44 -2.70
CA ARG A 111 -1.40 14.35 -3.84
C ARG A 111 -0.07 15.08 -3.92
N GLU A 112 0.33 15.73 -2.83
CA GLU A 112 1.59 16.48 -2.76
C GLU A 112 2.81 15.57 -3.00
N LEU A 113 2.84 14.41 -2.35
CA LEU A 113 3.94 13.46 -2.51
C LEU A 113 3.99 12.85 -3.91
N LYS A 114 2.83 12.58 -4.51
CA LYS A 114 2.76 12.11 -5.91
C LYS A 114 3.30 13.17 -6.86
N ASP A 115 2.99 14.44 -6.66
CA ASP A 115 3.47 15.53 -7.52
C ASP A 115 4.99 15.69 -7.40
N LEU A 116 5.52 15.74 -6.16
CA LEU A 116 6.96 15.79 -5.91
C LEU A 116 7.72 14.60 -6.51
N LEU A 117 7.21 13.37 -6.32
CA LEU A 117 7.81 12.16 -6.90
C LEU A 117 7.67 12.12 -8.43
N THR A 118 6.68 12.79 -8.99
CA THR A 118 6.53 12.90 -10.45
C THR A 118 7.53 13.89 -11.01
N GLU A 119 7.71 15.05 -10.37
CA GLU A 119 8.76 16.02 -10.75
C GLU A 119 10.16 15.39 -10.67
N ASP A 120 10.44 14.68 -9.59
CA ASP A 120 11.72 14.00 -9.38
C ASP A 120 11.93 12.85 -10.38
N ALA A 121 10.89 12.07 -10.68
CA ALA A 121 10.94 11.08 -11.76
C ALA A 121 11.18 11.72 -13.13
N LEU A 122 10.58 12.87 -13.42
CA LEU A 122 10.81 13.63 -14.66
C LEU A 122 12.24 14.18 -14.72
N ARG A 123 12.79 14.68 -13.61
CA ARG A 123 14.20 15.12 -13.52
C ARG A 123 15.15 13.96 -13.83
N ARG A 124 14.95 12.79 -13.20
CA ARG A 124 15.74 11.58 -13.51
C ARG A 124 15.59 11.12 -14.95
N GLN A 125 14.38 11.16 -15.51
CA GLN A 125 14.14 10.76 -16.90
C GLN A 125 14.80 11.72 -17.90
N ARG A 126 14.90 13.01 -17.58
CA ARG A 126 15.64 13.99 -18.39
C ARG A 126 17.14 13.75 -18.32
N ALA A 127 17.67 13.46 -17.13
CA ALA A 127 19.09 13.16 -16.92
C ALA A 127 19.54 11.87 -17.63
N THR A 128 18.67 10.86 -17.73
CA THR A 128 18.98 9.59 -18.41
C THR A 128 18.66 9.60 -19.91
N ARG A 129 18.13 10.71 -20.46
CA ARG A 129 17.86 10.81 -21.90
C ARG A 129 19.17 11.02 -22.66
N PHE A 130 19.39 10.19 -23.66
CA PHE A 130 20.56 10.26 -24.55
C PHE A 130 20.77 11.69 -25.07
N GLY A 131 21.91 12.31 -24.73
CA GLY A 131 22.28 13.68 -25.12
C GLY A 131 22.12 14.78 -24.06
N ALA A 132 21.84 14.45 -22.79
CA ALA A 132 21.82 15.43 -21.71
C ALA A 132 23.22 16.04 -21.45
N VAL A 133 23.30 17.37 -21.39
CA VAL A 133 24.54 18.15 -21.26
C VAL A 133 24.66 18.65 -19.82
N ASP A 134 24.77 17.76 -18.84
CA ASP A 134 25.11 18.14 -17.47
C ASP A 134 26.06 17.07 -16.91
N GLY A 135 27.32 17.47 -16.69
CA GLY A 135 28.42 16.63 -16.26
C GLY A 135 28.42 16.34 -14.76
N GLU A 136 27.38 15.68 -14.26
CA GLU A 136 27.53 14.90 -13.03
C GLU A 136 27.89 13.47 -13.42
N GLU A 137 29.06 13.00 -12.97
CA GLU A 137 29.50 11.61 -13.02
C GLU A 137 28.49 10.73 -12.27
N GLY A 138 27.39 10.38 -12.93
CA GLY A 138 26.53 9.30 -12.52
C GLY A 138 27.25 8.00 -12.77
N ASP A 139 27.84 7.42 -11.73
CA ASP A 139 28.29 6.03 -11.71
C ASP A 139 27.12 5.15 -12.17
N GLY A 140 27.18 4.72 -13.43
CA GLY A 140 26.30 3.70 -13.96
C GLY A 140 26.62 2.44 -13.20
N GLY A 141 25.84 2.15 -12.16
CA GLY A 141 25.96 0.91 -11.41
C GLY A 141 26.07 -0.27 -12.39
N ALA A 142 26.94 -1.22 -12.07
CA ALA A 142 27.28 -2.41 -12.88
C ALA A 142 26.08 -2.91 -13.70
N ASP A 143 26.31 -3.36 -14.95
CA ASP A 143 25.38 -3.68 -16.07
C ASP A 143 24.01 -4.36 -15.79
N SER A 144 23.65 -4.65 -14.54
CA SER A 144 22.37 -5.19 -14.09
C SER A 144 21.85 -4.60 -12.77
N ALA A 145 22.47 -3.55 -12.23
CA ALA A 145 21.98 -2.86 -11.04
C ALA A 145 20.75 -2.01 -11.42
N PRO A 146 19.61 -2.14 -10.72
CA PRO A 146 18.50 -1.23 -10.90
C PRO A 146 18.97 0.22 -10.69
N PRO A 147 18.40 1.20 -11.42
CA PRO A 147 18.71 2.61 -11.19
C PRO A 147 18.53 2.94 -9.70
N HIS A 148 19.44 3.74 -9.14
CA HIS A 148 19.41 4.12 -7.72
C HIS A 148 18.06 4.80 -7.39
N GLY A 149 17.16 4.06 -6.75
CA GLY A 149 15.81 4.50 -6.41
C GLY A 149 14.85 3.32 -6.16
N ALA A 150 13.83 3.53 -5.32
CA ALA A 150 12.83 2.50 -5.08
C ALA A 150 12.05 2.17 -6.36
N PRO A 151 11.95 0.90 -6.79
CA PRO A 151 11.24 0.54 -8.02
C PRO A 151 9.73 0.83 -7.90
N GLY A 152 9.14 1.49 -8.91
CA GLY A 152 7.68 1.67 -8.99
C GLY A 152 7.24 2.95 -9.71
N LYS A 153 5.93 3.06 -9.98
CA LYS A 153 5.30 4.32 -10.44
C LYS A 153 5.22 5.28 -9.24
N SER A 154 5.39 6.60 -9.46
CA SER A 154 5.34 7.64 -8.41
C SER A 154 4.10 7.53 -7.50
N ARG A 155 2.95 7.19 -8.09
CA ARG A 155 1.70 6.90 -7.36
C ARG A 155 1.79 5.73 -6.37
N ASN A 156 2.48 4.66 -6.72
CA ASN A 156 2.63 3.50 -5.82
C ASN A 156 3.60 3.83 -4.69
N GLN A 157 4.70 4.52 -5.02
CA GLN A 157 5.69 4.99 -4.04
C GLN A 157 5.05 5.95 -3.03
N ALA A 158 4.27 6.93 -3.50
CA ALA A 158 3.56 7.87 -2.63
C ALA A 158 2.59 7.16 -1.67
N ALA A 159 1.78 6.22 -2.16
CA ALA A 159 0.85 5.47 -1.33
C ALA A 159 1.56 4.59 -0.29
N GLN A 160 2.68 3.99 -0.68
CA GLN A 160 3.50 3.15 0.19
C GLN A 160 4.18 3.95 1.29
N LEU A 161 4.64 5.16 1.00
CA LEU A 161 5.18 6.07 2.00
C LEU A 161 4.09 6.45 3.03
N ILE A 162 2.88 6.78 2.59
CA ILE A 162 1.86 7.28 3.53
C ILE A 162 1.22 6.18 4.38
N SER A 163 0.91 5.04 3.76
CA SER A 163 0.09 4.00 4.39
C SER A 163 0.83 2.69 4.65
N ASN A 164 2.13 2.63 4.36
CA ASN A 164 2.93 1.39 4.32
C ASN A 164 2.30 0.29 3.45
N SER A 165 1.34 0.66 2.58
CA SER A 165 0.54 -0.24 1.76
C SER A 165 0.32 0.36 0.37
N ALA A 166 0.10 -0.46 -0.65
CA ALA A 166 -0.11 0.01 -2.03
C ALA A 166 -1.54 0.56 -2.27
N SER A 167 -2.12 1.27 -1.30
CA SER A 167 -3.52 1.76 -1.30
C SER A 167 -3.75 3.01 -2.18
N HIS A 168 -3.00 3.16 -3.28
CA HIS A 168 -3.08 4.30 -4.18
C HIS A 168 -4.48 4.50 -4.77
N THR A 169 -5.17 3.42 -5.15
CA THR A 169 -6.52 3.50 -5.75
C THR A 169 -7.51 4.19 -4.82
N ARG A 170 -7.48 3.86 -3.53
CA ARG A 170 -8.36 4.46 -2.52
C ARG A 170 -8.06 5.95 -2.35
N LEU A 171 -6.79 6.33 -2.31
CA LEU A 171 -6.36 7.72 -2.17
C LEU A 171 -6.72 8.55 -3.40
N GLU A 172 -6.54 8.01 -4.60
CA GLU A 172 -6.97 8.63 -5.87
C GLU A 172 -8.50 8.83 -5.92
N GLN A 173 -9.28 7.85 -5.45
CA GLN A 173 -10.74 7.97 -5.37
C GLN A 173 -11.14 9.15 -4.47
N ILE A 174 -10.53 9.29 -3.29
CA ILE A 174 -10.78 10.42 -2.38
C ILE A 174 -10.38 11.75 -3.05
N CYS A 175 -9.19 11.83 -3.65
CA CYS A 175 -8.75 13.03 -4.36
C CYS A 175 -9.70 13.43 -5.50
N THR A 176 -10.29 12.44 -6.19
CA THR A 176 -11.23 12.70 -7.27
C THR A 176 -12.54 13.27 -6.73
N ILE A 177 -13.05 12.72 -5.62
CA ILE A 177 -14.26 13.26 -4.99
C ILE A 177 -14.01 14.69 -4.49
N GLU A 178 -12.86 14.95 -3.87
CA GLU A 178 -12.48 16.31 -3.45
C GLU A 178 -12.38 17.28 -4.64
N ALA A 179 -11.83 16.84 -5.78
CA ALA A 179 -11.75 17.65 -6.98
C ALA A 179 -13.13 18.00 -7.53
N ILE A 180 -14.06 17.02 -7.58
CA ILE A 180 -15.45 17.25 -8.01
C ILE A 180 -16.18 18.19 -7.05
N ALA A 181 -15.96 18.07 -5.75
CA ALA A 181 -16.54 18.97 -4.75
C ALA A 181 -15.99 20.41 -4.86
N ALA A 182 -14.73 20.58 -5.26
CA ALA A 182 -14.10 21.90 -5.41
C ALA A 182 -14.34 22.57 -6.77
N ASP A 183 -14.77 21.81 -7.79
CA ASP A 183 -14.94 22.32 -9.14
C ASP A 183 -16.23 23.14 -9.30
N GLY A 184 -16.06 24.41 -9.64
CA GLY A 184 -17.14 25.36 -9.88
C GLY A 184 -17.90 25.11 -11.19
N ALA A 185 -17.29 24.39 -12.15
CA ALA A 185 -17.91 24.04 -13.43
C ALA A 185 -18.88 22.86 -13.32
N VAL A 186 -18.77 22.06 -12.26
CA VAL A 186 -19.66 20.92 -12.00
C VAL A 186 -21.00 21.42 -11.43
N PRO A 187 -22.15 20.84 -11.83
CA PRO A 187 -23.47 21.17 -11.31
C PRO A 187 -23.56 21.14 -9.78
N ALA A 188 -24.37 22.06 -9.22
CA ALA A 188 -24.47 22.25 -7.77
C ALA A 188 -24.94 21.00 -7.03
N ASP A 189 -25.84 20.21 -7.63
CA ASP A 189 -26.37 18.98 -7.02
C ASP A 189 -25.29 17.89 -6.91
N VAL A 190 -24.48 17.73 -7.96
CA VAL A 190 -23.34 16.77 -7.94
C VAL A 190 -22.29 17.20 -6.93
N ARG A 191 -22.05 18.51 -6.78
CA ARG A 191 -21.13 19.05 -5.77
C ARG A 191 -21.61 18.74 -4.35
N LYS A 192 -22.90 18.95 -4.07
CA LYS A 192 -23.52 18.64 -2.79
C LYS A 192 -23.42 17.14 -2.45
N ILE A 193 -23.70 16.27 -3.43
CA ILE A 193 -23.52 14.82 -3.27
C ILE A 193 -22.05 14.49 -2.95
N ALA A 194 -21.09 15.11 -3.65
CA ALA A 194 -19.67 14.89 -3.38
C ALA A 194 -19.25 15.33 -1.95
N GLU A 195 -19.76 16.47 -1.47
CA GLU A 195 -19.52 16.95 -0.09
C GLU A 195 -20.10 15.99 0.96
N GLU A 196 -21.34 15.55 0.79
CA GLU A 196 -21.98 14.58 1.69
C GLU A 196 -21.22 13.24 1.72
N GLU A 197 -20.72 12.79 0.58
CA GLU A 197 -19.92 11.58 0.49
C GLU A 197 -18.53 11.72 1.13
N LEU A 198 -17.91 12.90 1.09
CA LEU A 198 -16.67 13.17 1.81
C LEU A 198 -16.87 13.14 3.33
N GLU A 199 -18.00 13.66 3.83
CA GLU A 199 -18.32 13.58 5.26
C GLU A 199 -18.57 12.12 5.68
N ARG A 200 -19.27 11.31 4.87
CA ARG A 200 -19.40 9.86 5.14
C ARG A 200 -18.04 9.16 5.20
N ILE A 201 -17.11 9.51 4.31
CA ILE A 201 -15.74 8.96 4.35
C ILE A 201 -15.01 9.42 5.61
N ARG A 202 -15.20 10.67 6.06
CA ARG A 202 -14.64 11.20 7.30
C ARG A 202 -15.13 10.43 8.53
N GLU A 203 -16.40 10.03 8.54
CA GLU A 203 -17.00 9.20 9.60
C GLU A 203 -16.58 7.72 9.54
N GLY A 204 -15.80 7.31 8.54
CA GLY A 204 -15.29 5.94 8.39
C GLY A 204 -16.03 5.09 7.36
N GLY A 205 -16.88 5.71 6.53
CA GLY A 205 -17.57 5.07 5.42
C GLY A 205 -16.64 4.47 4.35
N ALA A 206 -17.18 3.56 3.55
CA ALA A 206 -16.43 2.88 2.49
C ALA A 206 -16.21 3.81 1.28
N VAL A 207 -14.94 3.97 0.88
CA VAL A 207 -14.52 4.90 -0.18
C VAL A 207 -15.02 4.50 -1.57
N ASP A 208 -14.91 3.23 -1.94
CA ASP A 208 -15.26 2.76 -3.30
C ASP A 208 -16.77 2.92 -3.61
N PRO A 209 -17.71 2.58 -2.71
CA PRO A 209 -19.13 2.90 -2.87
C PRO A 209 -19.43 4.40 -2.97
N SER A 210 -18.77 5.23 -2.17
CA SER A 210 -18.93 6.69 -2.23
C SER A 210 -18.45 7.26 -3.56
N PHE A 211 -17.27 6.82 -4.03
CA PHE A 211 -16.73 7.20 -5.34
C PHE A 211 -17.65 6.81 -6.49
N GLN A 212 -18.24 5.61 -6.44
CA GLN A 212 -19.16 5.16 -7.49
C GLN A 212 -20.44 6.00 -7.55
N ARG A 213 -20.96 6.45 -6.40
CA ARG A 213 -22.15 7.32 -6.36
C ARG A 213 -21.90 8.70 -6.94
N VAL A 214 -20.79 9.34 -6.55
CA VAL A 214 -20.39 10.63 -7.10
C VAL A 214 -20.17 10.53 -8.61
N ARG A 215 -19.51 9.46 -9.08
CA ARG A 215 -19.29 9.23 -10.51
C ARG A 215 -20.58 8.96 -11.28
N ALA A 216 -21.54 8.27 -10.67
CA ALA A 216 -22.85 8.05 -11.29
C ALA A 216 -23.64 9.35 -11.38
N ALA A 217 -23.66 10.16 -10.31
CA ALA A 217 -24.31 11.48 -10.31
C ALA A 217 -23.69 12.41 -11.37
N LEU A 218 -22.35 12.44 -11.49
CA LEU A 218 -21.66 13.19 -12.53
C LEU A 218 -22.07 12.73 -13.93
N LYS A 219 -22.14 11.41 -14.14
CA LYS A 219 -22.55 10.84 -15.44
C LYS A 219 -23.99 11.21 -15.80
N VAL A 220 -24.91 11.17 -14.84
CA VAL A 220 -26.31 11.56 -15.06
C VAL A 220 -26.38 13.04 -15.44
N ALA A 221 -25.66 13.90 -14.71
CA ALA A 221 -25.62 15.33 -14.98
C ALA A 221 -24.88 15.70 -16.29
N GLU A 222 -24.01 14.84 -16.81
CA GLU A 222 -23.42 14.97 -18.15
C GLU A 222 -24.39 14.53 -19.26
N GLU A 223 -25.26 13.55 -18.98
CA GLU A 223 -26.21 12.97 -19.95
C GLU A 223 -27.53 13.76 -20.04
N HIS A 224 -27.89 14.57 -19.03
CA HIS A 224 -29.15 15.31 -18.96
C HIS A 224 -28.92 16.83 -18.97
N GLU A 225 -29.71 17.56 -19.77
CA GLU A 225 -29.75 19.03 -19.75
C GLU A 225 -30.33 19.55 -18.42
N PRO A 226 -29.92 20.74 -17.96
CA PRO A 226 -30.06 21.21 -16.57
C PRO A 226 -31.50 21.47 -16.05
N ASP A 227 -32.55 21.09 -16.79
CA ASP A 227 -33.93 21.53 -16.49
C ASP A 227 -34.88 20.46 -15.93
N ASP A 228 -34.52 19.16 -15.87
CA ASP A 228 -35.56 18.12 -15.65
C ASP A 228 -35.29 17.03 -14.58
N ASP A 229 -34.18 17.05 -13.84
CA ASP A 229 -33.94 16.00 -12.81
C ASP A 229 -34.15 16.51 -11.39
N THR A 230 -35.03 15.84 -10.64
CA THR A 230 -35.13 16.03 -9.19
C THR A 230 -34.01 15.28 -8.46
N ALA A 231 -33.55 15.79 -7.31
CA ALA A 231 -32.48 15.16 -6.51
C ALA A 231 -32.77 13.68 -6.16
N GLU A 232 -34.04 13.27 -6.10
CA GLU A 232 -34.48 11.90 -5.85
C GLU A 232 -34.20 10.96 -7.05
N GLU A 233 -34.37 11.43 -8.28
CA GLU A 233 -34.10 10.64 -9.50
C GLU A 233 -32.59 10.41 -9.69
N LEU A 234 -31.78 11.43 -9.37
CA LEU A 234 -30.32 11.33 -9.31
C LEU A 234 -29.86 10.27 -8.30
N GLU A 235 -30.47 10.23 -7.11
CA GLU A 235 -30.15 9.21 -6.09
C GLU A 235 -30.54 7.80 -6.54
N GLU A 236 -31.71 7.63 -7.17
CA GLU A 236 -32.17 6.33 -7.63
C GLU A 236 -31.28 5.79 -8.77
N LEU A 237 -30.90 6.65 -9.72
CA LEU A 237 -30.00 6.30 -10.81
C LEU A 237 -28.58 5.98 -10.27
N ALA A 238 -28.09 6.75 -9.29
CA ALA A 238 -26.82 6.46 -8.63
C ALA A 238 -26.85 5.11 -7.90
N ALA A 239 -27.96 4.76 -7.23
CA ALA A 239 -28.14 3.47 -6.59
C ALA A 239 -28.15 2.30 -7.59
N LYS A 240 -28.83 2.46 -8.74
CA LYS A 240 -28.83 1.46 -9.83
C LYS A 240 -27.44 1.28 -10.43
N ALA A 241 -26.71 2.36 -10.70
CA ALA A 241 -25.35 2.30 -11.22
C ALA A 241 -24.39 1.58 -10.24
N LEU A 242 -24.55 1.83 -8.94
CA LEU A 242 -23.77 1.17 -7.90
C LEU A 242 -24.09 -0.32 -7.77
N ALA A 243 -25.35 -0.72 -7.91
CA ALA A 243 -25.75 -2.13 -7.93
C ALA A 243 -25.11 -2.86 -9.13
N GLN A 244 -25.13 -2.24 -10.32
CA GLN A 244 -24.48 -2.77 -11.51
C GLN A 244 -22.96 -2.88 -11.34
N ALA A 245 -22.29 -1.84 -10.82
CA ALA A 245 -20.86 -1.85 -10.57
C ALA A 245 -20.43 -2.94 -9.57
N ARG A 246 -21.26 -3.19 -8.54
CA ARG A 246 -21.04 -4.29 -7.58
C ARG A 246 -21.18 -5.66 -8.23
N ALA A 247 -22.20 -5.87 -9.05
CA ALA A 247 -22.42 -7.13 -9.78
C ALA A 247 -21.26 -7.42 -10.75
N ASP A 248 -20.82 -6.40 -11.48
CA ASP A 248 -19.67 -6.45 -12.38
C ASP A 248 -18.38 -6.83 -11.65
N ARG A 249 -18.11 -6.18 -10.51
CA ARG A 249 -16.93 -6.48 -9.68
C ARG A 249 -16.97 -7.91 -9.16
N ALA A 250 -18.13 -8.38 -8.70
CA ALA A 250 -18.32 -9.75 -8.24
C ALA A 250 -18.05 -10.76 -9.36
N SER A 251 -18.57 -10.50 -10.57
CA SER A 251 -18.33 -11.32 -11.76
C SER A 251 -16.84 -11.40 -12.12
N ARG A 252 -16.14 -10.26 -12.13
CA ARG A 252 -14.68 -10.21 -12.40
C ARG A 252 -13.87 -10.97 -11.35
N ILE A 253 -14.24 -10.87 -10.07
CA ILE A 253 -13.58 -11.61 -8.99
C ILE A 253 -13.78 -13.12 -9.19
N ALA A 254 -15.01 -13.56 -9.49
CA ALA A 254 -15.32 -14.96 -9.76
C ALA A 254 -14.55 -15.49 -10.98
N ALA A 255 -14.48 -14.72 -12.06
CA ALA A 255 -13.73 -15.07 -13.26
C ALA A 255 -12.21 -15.19 -12.98
N ASN A 256 -11.63 -14.24 -12.26
CA ASN A 256 -10.22 -14.28 -11.87
C ASN A 256 -9.91 -15.45 -10.93
N ARG A 257 -10.83 -15.78 -10.01
CA ARG A 257 -10.71 -16.95 -9.15
C ARG A 257 -10.68 -18.24 -9.97
N ARG A 258 -11.64 -18.42 -10.88
CA ARG A 258 -11.67 -19.58 -11.80
C ARG A 258 -10.39 -19.67 -12.63
N LYS A 259 -9.88 -18.54 -13.14
CA LYS A 259 -8.62 -18.50 -13.89
C LYS A 259 -7.42 -18.92 -13.04
N ARG A 260 -7.36 -18.52 -11.77
CA ARG A 260 -6.30 -18.94 -10.83
C ARG A 260 -6.40 -20.41 -10.47
N GLU A 261 -7.61 -20.91 -10.24
CA GLU A 261 -7.87 -22.32 -9.96
C GLU A 261 -7.45 -23.19 -11.15
N ALA A 262 -7.86 -22.82 -12.37
CA ALA A 262 -7.44 -23.51 -13.59
C ALA A 262 -5.91 -23.43 -13.84
N ALA A 263 -5.28 -22.29 -13.52
CA ALA A 263 -3.83 -22.15 -13.63
C ALA A 263 -3.07 -22.99 -12.58
N ALA A 264 -3.62 -23.12 -11.36
CA ALA A 264 -3.06 -23.96 -10.31
C ALA A 264 -3.23 -25.45 -10.65
N GLU A 265 -4.35 -25.83 -11.26
CA GLU A 265 -4.61 -27.18 -11.76
C GLU A 265 -3.70 -27.54 -12.95
N ALA A 266 -3.44 -26.59 -13.84
CA ALA A 266 -2.54 -26.76 -14.99
C ALA A 266 -1.05 -26.68 -14.62
N ALA A 267 -0.70 -26.07 -13.49
CA ALA A 267 0.69 -25.96 -13.04
C ALA A 267 1.20 -27.33 -12.57
N ARG A 268 2.05 -27.96 -13.41
CA ARG A 268 2.78 -29.17 -13.02
C ARG A 268 3.64 -28.86 -11.79
N ARG A 269 3.51 -29.68 -10.74
CA ARG A 269 4.32 -29.56 -9.51
C ARG A 269 5.80 -29.82 -9.80
N SER A 270 6.69 -29.24 -8.99
CA SER A 270 8.13 -29.43 -9.14
C SER A 270 8.55 -30.87 -8.80
N VAL A 271 9.67 -31.33 -9.37
CA VAL A 271 10.26 -32.63 -9.05
C VAL A 271 10.60 -32.75 -7.55
N HIS A 272 11.00 -31.64 -6.91
CA HIS A 272 11.24 -31.63 -5.47
C HIS A 272 9.97 -31.88 -4.64
N SER A 273 8.83 -31.29 -5.03
CA SER A 273 7.54 -31.58 -4.39
C SER A 273 7.08 -33.02 -4.61
N PHE A 274 7.47 -33.65 -5.73
CA PHE A 274 7.21 -35.06 -6.00
C PHE A 274 8.02 -35.98 -5.06
N VAL A 275 9.30 -35.65 -4.80
CA VAL A 275 10.13 -36.40 -3.85
C VAL A 275 9.55 -36.36 -2.44
N LEU A 276 9.20 -35.17 -1.93
CA LEU A 276 8.60 -35.02 -0.60
C LEU A 276 7.30 -35.84 -0.44
N MET A 277 6.44 -35.83 -1.47
CA MET A 277 5.21 -36.62 -1.46
C MET A 277 5.47 -38.13 -1.37
N TRP A 278 6.56 -38.61 -1.99
CA TRP A 278 6.94 -40.02 -1.94
C TRP A 278 7.60 -40.42 -0.61
N GLU A 279 8.41 -39.53 -0.03
CA GLU A 279 8.98 -39.70 1.31
C GLU A 279 7.87 -39.80 2.37
N ASP A 280 6.81 -38.97 2.26
CA ASP A 280 5.66 -39.03 3.17
C ASP A 280 4.89 -40.37 3.06
N LEU A 281 4.80 -40.91 1.86
CA LEU A 281 4.20 -42.22 1.60
C LEU A 281 5.10 -43.37 2.04
N GLU A 282 6.38 -43.17 2.36
CA GLU A 282 7.25 -44.29 2.70
C GLU A 282 6.72 -45.09 3.91
N GLY A 283 6.67 -46.42 3.75
CA GLY A 283 6.17 -47.34 4.79
C GLY A 283 4.67 -47.25 5.08
N TRP A 284 3.86 -46.52 4.29
CA TRP A 284 2.41 -46.39 4.51
C TRP A 284 1.71 -47.76 4.56
N ALA A 285 2.07 -48.69 3.67
CA ALA A 285 1.44 -50.00 3.54
C ALA A 285 1.62 -50.88 4.81
N GLY A 286 2.62 -50.60 5.65
CA GLY A 286 2.81 -51.30 6.92
C GLY A 286 2.00 -50.72 8.08
N ARG A 287 1.31 -49.58 7.88
CA ARG A 287 0.53 -48.88 8.91
C ARG A 287 -0.96 -49.24 8.88
N TYR A 288 -1.41 -49.98 7.87
CA TYR A 288 -2.81 -50.35 7.68
C TYR A 288 -2.95 -51.86 7.47
N ASP A 289 -3.97 -52.48 8.07
CA ASP A 289 -4.29 -53.89 7.85
C ASP A 289 -5.06 -54.04 6.52
N PRO A 290 -4.54 -54.81 5.54
CA PRO A 290 -5.22 -55.01 4.26
C PRO A 290 -6.60 -55.67 4.39
N VAL A 291 -6.83 -56.49 5.43
CA VAL A 291 -8.13 -57.13 5.66
C VAL A 291 -9.16 -56.10 6.11
N GLU A 292 -8.78 -55.19 7.01
CA GLU A 292 -9.64 -54.10 7.50
C GLU A 292 -9.94 -53.11 6.37
N VAL A 293 -8.92 -52.67 5.62
CA VAL A 293 -9.09 -51.76 4.48
C VAL A 293 -10.01 -52.36 3.40
N GLY A 294 -9.89 -53.65 3.12
CA GLY A 294 -10.75 -54.32 2.13
C GLY A 294 -12.20 -54.52 2.58
N GLN A 295 -12.48 -54.52 3.88
CA GLN A 295 -13.83 -54.73 4.43
C GLN A 295 -14.54 -53.41 4.76
N GLU A 296 -13.80 -52.37 5.15
CA GLU A 296 -14.38 -51.11 5.64
C GLU A 296 -14.53 -50.02 4.58
N LEU A 297 -13.79 -50.11 3.46
CA LEU A 297 -13.96 -49.17 2.36
C LEU A 297 -15.30 -49.40 1.65
N THR A 298 -16.02 -48.32 1.38
CA THR A 298 -17.18 -48.36 0.47
C THR A 298 -16.73 -48.67 -0.95
N ASP A 299 -17.63 -49.21 -1.79
CA ASP A 299 -17.34 -49.52 -3.20
C ASP A 299 -16.76 -48.31 -3.96
N ALA A 300 -17.25 -47.10 -3.67
CA ALA A 300 -16.76 -45.86 -4.27
C ALA A 300 -15.33 -45.53 -3.83
N GLN A 301 -15.01 -45.72 -2.55
CA GLN A 301 -13.66 -45.49 -2.04
C GLN A 301 -12.68 -46.56 -2.53
N TRP A 302 -13.11 -47.81 -2.61
CA TRP A 302 -12.33 -48.90 -3.19
C TRP A 302 -11.99 -48.64 -4.66
N SER A 303 -12.98 -48.25 -5.46
CA SER A 303 -12.75 -47.91 -6.87
C SER A 303 -11.79 -46.71 -7.04
N ALA A 304 -11.92 -45.68 -6.20
CA ALA A 304 -10.99 -44.54 -6.23
C ALA A 304 -9.55 -44.95 -5.86
N PHE A 305 -9.41 -45.86 -4.88
CA PHE A 305 -8.12 -46.44 -4.51
C PHE A 305 -7.50 -47.20 -5.68
N GLU A 306 -8.23 -48.14 -6.29
CA GLU A 306 -7.74 -48.91 -7.46
C GLU A 306 -7.37 -48.02 -8.65
N GLN A 307 -8.16 -46.99 -8.95
CA GLN A 307 -7.86 -46.02 -10.00
C GLN A 307 -6.55 -45.26 -9.73
N THR A 308 -6.33 -44.88 -8.47
CA THR A 308 -5.10 -44.18 -8.06
C THR A 308 -3.86 -45.07 -8.23
N PHE A 309 -3.96 -46.36 -7.88
CA PHE A 309 -2.86 -47.30 -8.09
C PHE A 309 -2.60 -47.57 -9.57
N THR A 310 -3.66 -47.72 -10.37
CA THR A 310 -3.55 -47.92 -11.82
C THR A 310 -2.81 -46.75 -12.47
N ALA A 311 -3.23 -45.52 -12.18
CA ALA A 311 -2.57 -44.31 -12.68
C ALA A 311 -1.10 -44.19 -12.21
N SER A 312 -0.81 -44.63 -10.98
CA SER A 312 0.56 -44.63 -10.45
C SER A 312 1.46 -45.61 -11.18
N VAL A 313 0.98 -46.82 -11.50
CA VAL A 313 1.72 -47.82 -12.28
C VAL A 313 1.99 -47.31 -13.70
N GLU A 314 0.96 -46.78 -14.37
CA GLU A 314 1.11 -46.18 -15.71
C GLU A 314 2.14 -45.05 -15.73
N PHE A 315 2.12 -44.20 -14.70
CA PHE A 315 3.10 -43.13 -14.54
C PHE A 315 4.54 -43.67 -14.35
N VAL A 316 4.72 -44.70 -13.51
CA VAL A 316 6.02 -45.34 -13.30
C VAL A 316 6.53 -45.98 -14.58
N ASP A 317 5.67 -46.62 -15.36
CA ASP A 317 6.06 -47.24 -16.64
C ASP A 317 6.47 -46.17 -17.67
N ALA A 318 5.71 -45.07 -17.78
CA ALA A 318 6.08 -43.93 -18.60
C ALA A 318 7.41 -43.29 -18.16
N ALA A 319 7.62 -43.13 -16.85
CA ALA A 319 8.86 -42.59 -16.29
C ALA A 319 10.06 -43.54 -16.50
N ARG A 320 9.85 -44.86 -16.41
CA ARG A 320 10.87 -45.88 -16.70
C ARG A 320 11.28 -45.83 -18.17
N ALA A 321 10.31 -45.79 -19.09
CA ALA A 321 10.56 -45.62 -20.51
C ALA A 321 11.37 -44.34 -20.79
N ALA A 322 10.99 -43.21 -20.19
CA ALA A 322 11.74 -41.96 -20.34
C ALA A 322 13.17 -42.01 -19.78
N ARG A 323 13.39 -42.78 -18.70
CA ARG A 323 14.73 -42.98 -18.10
C ARG A 323 15.63 -43.84 -18.99
N GLU A 324 15.07 -44.87 -19.62
CA GLU A 324 15.80 -45.75 -20.54
C GLU A 324 16.12 -45.07 -21.88
N HIS A 325 15.27 -44.15 -22.33
CA HIS A 325 15.48 -43.34 -23.54
C HIS A 325 16.31 -42.07 -23.30
N ARG A 326 16.94 -41.92 -22.13
CA ARG A 326 17.87 -40.81 -21.91
C ARG A 326 19.01 -40.96 -22.91
N PRO A 327 19.21 -40.03 -23.87
CA PRO A 327 20.34 -40.12 -24.78
C PRO A 327 21.61 -40.22 -23.94
N CYS A 328 22.36 -41.29 -24.18
CA CYS A 328 23.71 -41.42 -23.69
C CYS A 328 24.47 -40.20 -24.22
N ASP A 329 24.81 -39.24 -23.35
CA ASP A 329 25.89 -38.30 -23.64
C ASP A 329 27.14 -39.15 -23.82
N ALA A 330 27.37 -39.52 -25.08
CA ALA A 330 28.58 -40.19 -25.51
C ALA A 330 29.74 -39.23 -25.22
N MET A 331 30.49 -39.57 -24.17
CA MET A 331 31.92 -39.34 -24.01
C MET A 331 32.46 -37.99 -24.51
N ALA A 332 32.40 -36.97 -23.65
CA ALA A 332 33.46 -35.96 -23.60
C ALA A 332 34.64 -36.52 -22.79
N SER A 333 35.42 -37.43 -23.39
CA SER A 333 36.76 -37.78 -22.89
C SER A 333 37.62 -38.35 -24.02
N ALA A 334 38.35 -37.45 -24.69
CA ALA A 334 39.68 -37.57 -25.30
C ALA A 334 39.88 -36.44 -26.31
#